data_AF-A0A1B6ETJ6-F1
#
_entry.id   AF-A0A1B6ETJ6-F1
#
_cell.length_a   1.000
_cell.length_b   1.000
_cell.length_c   1.000
_cell.angle_alpha   90.00
_cell.angle_beta   90.00
_cell.angle_gamma   90.00
#
_symmetry.space_group_name_H-M   'P 1'
#
loop_
_entity.id
_entity.type
_entity.pdbx_description
1 polymer ?
#
loop_
_entity_poly.entity_id
_entity_poly.type
_entity_poly.pdbx_seq_one_letter_code
_entity_poly.pdbx_strand_id
1 'polypeptide(L)'
;MASIVPEYLRKGELLFEILSRGEAPASDVRSLRAQFRQSQGLSQSWVDTLEVATELRACRERIEELNGEFSVLTTAPSGSARVSLLTQTLHWIGRLKVLAQAPEISDVDKVWVEDRLPELEGLLGSLGCAGAVGSPVGRNVGAAGGGPAVQPVQVAALEVTGDASAQEPRLDGTAGVSLDAPQWISVKEESHKPMVVESVPSFGRLSPSFSSLPHPLSAILQGMTAVDGLQVESLLDFLVQVLRMRDFPGMSDRALMELILPFCLKPLSDRVLDCLRRQTSFDVLHSEILSF
;
A
#
# COMPACT_ATOMS: atom_id res chain seq x y z
N MET A 1 -15.45 -4.22 4.48
CA MET A 1 -14.35 -4.93 5.17
C MET A 1 -13.18 -5.00 4.21
N ALA A 2 -11.96 -4.71 4.66
CA ALA A 2 -10.77 -4.90 3.84
C ALA A 2 -10.57 -6.41 3.58
N SER A 3 -10.23 -6.78 2.34
CA SER A 3 -9.98 -8.17 1.94
C SER A 3 -8.49 -8.36 1.65
N ILE A 4 -7.99 -9.57 1.88
CA ILE A 4 -6.61 -9.94 1.59
C ILE A 4 -6.45 -10.03 0.06
N VAL A 5 -5.48 -9.29 -0.48
CA VAL A 5 -5.14 -9.27 -1.91
C VAL A 5 -3.90 -10.17 -2.14
N PRO A 6 -4.05 -11.36 -2.74
CA PRO A 6 -2.99 -12.39 -2.79
C PRO A 6 -1.71 -11.97 -3.53
N GLU A 7 -1.77 -10.90 -4.33
CA GLU A 7 -0.64 -10.31 -5.03
C GLU A 7 0.41 -9.75 -4.07
N TYR A 8 -0.02 -9.26 -2.91
CA TYR A 8 0.86 -8.66 -1.89
C TYR A 8 1.37 -9.67 -0.86
N LEU A 9 0.95 -10.93 -0.97
CA LEU A 9 1.45 -12.01 -0.13
C LEU A 9 2.68 -12.70 -0.74
N ARG A 10 3.65 -12.99 0.11
CA ARG A 10 4.84 -13.80 -0.18
C ARG A 10 4.45 -15.28 -0.29
N LYS A 11 5.34 -16.10 -0.86
CA LYS A 11 5.09 -17.55 -1.03
C LYS A 11 4.76 -18.24 0.30
N GLY A 12 5.55 -18.00 1.35
CA GLY A 12 5.32 -18.61 2.66
C GLY A 12 3.98 -18.21 3.31
N GLU A 13 3.56 -16.96 3.11
CA GLU A 13 2.28 -16.43 3.57
C GLU A 13 1.12 -17.10 2.83
N LEU A 14 1.22 -17.23 1.50
CA LEU A 14 0.26 -17.97 0.69
C LEU A 14 0.17 -19.45 1.10
N LEU A 15 1.30 -20.12 1.34
CA LEU A 15 1.31 -21.51 1.81
C LEU A 15 0.55 -21.65 3.13
N PHE A 16 0.80 -20.76 4.08
CA PHE A 16 0.08 -20.73 5.35
C PHE A 16 -1.43 -20.53 5.15
N GLU A 17 -1.82 -19.58 4.31
CA GLU A 17 -3.23 -19.28 4.04
C GLU A 17 -3.96 -20.50 3.44
N ILE A 18 -3.33 -21.23 2.51
CA ILE A 18 -3.93 -22.44 1.91
C ILE A 18 -4.01 -23.57 2.94
N LEU A 19 -2.91 -23.82 3.67
CA LEU A 19 -2.85 -24.88 4.68
C LEU A 19 -3.86 -24.66 5.80
N SER A 20 -3.95 -23.45 6.35
CA SER A 20 -4.90 -23.10 7.42
C SER A 20 -6.37 -23.22 7.01
N ARG A 21 -6.67 -23.35 5.70
CA ARG A 21 -8.03 -23.61 5.18
C ARG A 21 -8.28 -25.10 4.88
N GLY A 22 -7.33 -25.98 5.22
CA GLY A 22 -7.42 -27.42 5.02
C GLY A 22 -7.16 -27.88 3.58
N GLU A 23 -6.56 -27.02 2.75
CA GLU A 23 -6.23 -27.35 1.37
C GLU A 23 -4.76 -27.75 1.21
N ALA A 24 -4.48 -28.61 0.22
CA ALA A 24 -3.12 -28.98 -0.14
C ALA A 24 -2.49 -27.89 -1.04
N PRO A 25 -1.37 -27.27 -0.64
CA PRO A 25 -0.80 -26.15 -1.38
C PRO A 25 -0.17 -26.58 -2.70
N ALA A 26 -0.42 -25.80 -3.75
CA ALA A 26 0.31 -25.92 -5.00
C ALA A 26 1.80 -25.56 -4.87
N SER A 27 2.64 -26.07 -5.78
CA SER A 27 4.09 -25.87 -5.73
C SER A 27 4.55 -24.46 -6.14
N ASP A 28 3.82 -23.82 -7.06
CA ASP A 28 4.17 -22.54 -7.66
C ASP A 28 3.26 -21.39 -7.18
N VAL A 29 3.80 -20.18 -7.18
CA VAL A 29 3.14 -18.99 -6.63
C VAL A 29 1.87 -18.61 -7.41
N ARG A 30 1.85 -18.83 -8.72
CA ARG A 30 0.69 -18.46 -9.55
C ARG A 30 -0.50 -19.35 -9.20
N SER A 31 -0.27 -20.65 -9.07
CA SER A 31 -1.29 -21.62 -8.65
C SER A 31 -1.74 -21.37 -7.21
N LEU A 32 -0.82 -21.04 -6.28
CA LEU A 32 -1.18 -20.69 -4.91
C LEU A 32 -2.12 -19.48 -4.84
N ARG A 33 -1.86 -18.42 -5.61
CA ARG A 33 -2.76 -17.26 -5.68
C ARG A 33 -4.12 -17.63 -6.28
N ALA A 34 -4.15 -18.51 -7.27
CA ALA A 34 -5.41 -18.98 -7.84
C ALA A 34 -6.22 -19.81 -6.83
N GLN A 35 -5.57 -20.74 -6.11
CA GLN A 35 -6.18 -21.51 -5.02
C GLN A 35 -6.72 -20.57 -3.94
N PHE A 36 -5.92 -19.59 -3.51
CA PHE A 36 -6.34 -18.65 -2.45
C PHE A 36 -7.63 -17.93 -2.80
N ARG A 37 -7.77 -17.44 -4.04
CA ARG A 37 -9.00 -16.78 -4.50
C ARG A 37 -10.21 -17.72 -4.48
N GLN A 38 -10.02 -19.02 -4.75
CA GLN A 38 -11.08 -20.02 -4.67
C GLN A 38 -11.47 -20.34 -3.21
N SER A 39 -10.50 -20.26 -2.28
CA SER A 39 -10.67 -20.59 -0.86
C SER A 39 -11.06 -19.41 0.03
N GLN A 40 -11.26 -18.18 -0.51
CA GLN A 40 -11.52 -16.98 0.30
C GLN A 40 -12.77 -17.05 1.19
N GLY A 41 -13.70 -17.97 0.91
CA GLY A 41 -14.89 -18.21 1.74
C GLY A 41 -14.71 -19.24 2.86
N LEU A 42 -13.58 -19.95 2.89
CA LEU A 42 -13.32 -20.98 3.90
C LEU A 42 -12.78 -20.34 5.17
N SER A 43 -13.28 -20.81 6.32
CA SER A 43 -12.75 -20.42 7.62
C SER A 43 -11.35 -21.00 7.83
N GLN A 44 -10.49 -20.23 8.49
CA GLN A 44 -9.17 -20.70 8.89
C GLN A 44 -9.25 -21.49 10.21
N SER A 45 -8.46 -22.54 10.32
CA SER A 45 -8.29 -23.34 11.53
C SER A 45 -6.84 -23.79 11.67
N TRP A 46 -6.47 -24.19 12.88
CA TRP A 46 -5.19 -24.86 13.10
C TRP A 46 -5.09 -26.16 12.32
N VAL A 47 -3.89 -26.49 11.82
CA VAL A 47 -3.59 -27.73 11.09
C VAL A 47 -2.28 -28.31 11.59
N ASP A 48 -2.28 -29.60 11.93
CA ASP A 48 -1.15 -30.30 12.56
C ASP A 48 0.11 -30.36 11.67
N THR A 49 -0.01 -30.06 10.38
CA THR A 49 1.16 -29.95 9.48
C THR A 49 1.97 -28.69 9.71
N LEU A 50 1.44 -27.70 10.44
CA LEU A 50 2.13 -26.46 10.78
C LEU A 50 2.92 -26.65 12.06
N GLU A 51 4.19 -26.25 12.05
CA GLU A 51 5.03 -26.30 13.24
C GLU A 51 4.94 -24.98 14.01
N VAL A 52 4.31 -24.99 15.19
CA VAL A 52 4.02 -23.79 16.00
C VAL A 52 5.27 -22.91 16.20
N ALA A 53 6.41 -23.51 16.55
CA ALA A 53 7.66 -22.78 16.80
C ALA A 53 8.19 -22.04 15.55
N THR A 54 8.09 -22.68 14.38
CA THR A 54 8.53 -22.09 13.11
C THR A 54 7.60 -20.97 12.67
N GLU A 55 6.29 -21.17 12.82
CA GLU A 55 5.28 -20.18 12.51
C GLU A 55 5.35 -18.95 13.42
N LEU A 56 5.52 -19.13 14.73
CA LEU A 56 5.69 -18.04 15.68
C LEU A 56 6.97 -17.25 15.44
N ARG A 57 8.08 -17.92 15.09
CA ARG A 57 9.32 -17.23 14.72
C ARG A 57 9.11 -16.33 13.52
N ALA A 58 8.44 -16.83 12.48
CA ALA A 58 8.11 -16.04 11.29
C ALA A 58 7.20 -14.84 11.62
N CYS A 59 6.22 -15.01 12.51
CA CYS A 59 5.38 -13.92 13.00
C CYS A 59 6.20 -12.86 13.75
N ARG A 60 7.10 -13.26 14.66
CA ARG A 60 7.94 -12.33 15.43
C ARG A 60 8.81 -11.49 14.51
N GLU A 61 9.57 -12.14 13.63
CA GLU A 61 10.43 -11.47 12.65
C GLU A 61 9.65 -10.48 11.79
N ARG A 62 8.48 -10.88 11.27
CA ARG A 62 7.73 -10.00 10.37
C ARG A 62 7.02 -8.86 11.09
N ILE A 63 6.54 -9.06 12.31
CA ILE A 63 5.94 -7.98 13.10
C ILE A 63 7.00 -6.94 13.49
N GLU A 64 8.20 -7.38 13.84
CA GLU A 64 9.34 -6.47 14.08
C GLU A 64 9.70 -5.66 12.82
N GLU A 65 9.77 -6.31 11.65
CA GLU A 65 9.97 -5.62 10.37
C GLU A 65 8.87 -4.58 10.10
N LEU A 66 7.60 -4.96 10.27
CA LEU A 66 6.47 -4.06 10.06
C LEU A 66 6.52 -2.86 11.00
N ASN A 67 6.82 -3.07 12.28
CA ASN A 67 6.97 -1.98 13.25
C ASN A 67 8.11 -1.02 12.88
N GLY A 68 9.20 -1.55 12.33
CA GLY A 68 10.27 -0.75 11.73
C GLY A 68 9.79 0.06 10.52
N GLU A 69 9.09 -0.58 9.58
CA GLU A 69 8.50 0.08 8.40
C GLU A 69 7.55 1.22 8.81
N PHE A 70 6.66 1.00 9.79
CA PHE A 70 5.72 2.01 10.29
C PHE A 70 6.42 3.18 10.99
N SER A 71 7.46 2.91 11.77
CA SER A 71 8.19 3.96 12.48
C SER A 71 8.90 4.93 11.53
N VAL A 72 9.28 4.46 10.34
CA VAL A 72 9.96 5.25 9.30
C VAL A 72 8.98 6.02 8.43
N LEU A 73 7.70 5.60 8.37
CA LEU A 73 6.66 6.28 7.59
C LEU A 73 6.27 7.61 8.26
N THR A 74 7.00 8.67 7.92
CA THR A 74 6.68 10.06 8.31
C THR A 74 5.38 10.57 7.68
N THR A 75 4.91 9.90 6.63
CA THR A 75 3.66 10.21 5.93
C THR A 75 2.82 8.95 5.79
N ALA A 76 1.49 9.10 5.86
CA ALA A 76 0.58 7.98 5.70
C ALA A 76 0.81 7.33 4.32
N PRO A 77 1.01 6.01 4.25
CA PRO A 77 1.20 5.33 2.98
C PRO A 77 -0.05 5.52 2.11
N SER A 78 0.14 5.70 0.80
CA SER A 78 -0.93 5.87 -0.17
C SER A 78 -0.88 4.80 -1.27
N GLY A 79 -1.98 4.64 -2.01
CA GLY A 79 -2.06 3.72 -3.15
C GLY A 79 -1.74 2.26 -2.81
N SER A 80 -0.92 1.62 -3.66
CA SER A 80 -0.53 0.21 -3.51
C SER A 80 0.26 -0.09 -2.25
N ALA A 81 1.12 0.82 -1.79
CA ALA A 81 1.90 0.63 -0.57
C ALA A 81 0.97 0.45 0.64
N ARG A 82 -0.10 1.26 0.70
CA ARG A 82 -1.13 1.13 1.73
C ARG A 82 -1.90 -0.18 1.62
N VAL A 83 -2.32 -0.56 0.41
CA VAL A 83 -3.07 -1.82 0.20
C VAL A 83 -2.20 -3.04 0.53
N SER A 84 -0.91 -2.99 0.19
CA SER A 84 0.07 -4.02 0.54
C SER A 84 0.21 -4.16 2.05
N LEU A 85 0.41 -3.05 2.77
CA LEU A 85 0.51 -3.05 4.23
C LEU A 85 -0.79 -3.56 4.87
N LEU A 86 -1.95 -3.05 4.45
CA LEU A 86 -3.26 -3.53 4.92
C LEU A 86 -3.40 -5.04 4.74
N THR A 87 -3.04 -5.55 3.56
CA THR A 87 -3.12 -6.97 3.23
C THR A 87 -2.21 -7.81 4.13
N GLN A 88 -0.96 -7.36 4.32
CA GLN A 88 0.00 -8.07 5.17
C GLN A 88 -0.43 -8.04 6.63
N THR A 89 -0.85 -6.89 7.15
CA THR A 89 -1.36 -6.77 8.52
C THR A 89 -2.55 -7.69 8.75
N LEU A 90 -3.51 -7.75 7.81
CA LEU A 90 -4.64 -8.69 7.89
C LEU A 90 -4.19 -10.15 7.93
N HIS A 91 -3.24 -10.54 7.06
CA HIS A 91 -2.68 -11.89 7.06
C HIS A 91 -2.07 -12.25 8.42
N TRP A 92 -1.23 -11.37 8.98
CA TRP A 92 -0.56 -11.64 10.25
C TRP A 92 -1.53 -11.70 11.43
N ILE A 93 -2.57 -10.87 11.44
CA ILE A 93 -3.67 -10.99 12.42
C ILE A 93 -4.34 -12.37 12.31
N GLY A 94 -4.70 -12.80 11.09
CA GLY A 94 -5.31 -14.11 10.86
C GLY A 94 -4.41 -15.26 11.32
N ARG A 95 -3.12 -15.20 10.98
CA ARG A 95 -2.10 -16.18 11.35
C ARG A 95 -1.91 -16.29 12.86
N LEU A 96 -1.83 -15.16 13.58
CA LEU A 96 -1.79 -15.14 15.04
C LEU A 96 -3.05 -15.75 15.67
N LYS A 97 -4.24 -15.45 15.13
CA LYS A 97 -5.51 -16.04 15.60
C LYS A 97 -5.57 -17.56 15.40
N VAL A 98 -4.98 -18.08 14.32
CA VAL A 98 -4.86 -19.52 14.08
C VAL A 98 -3.82 -20.14 15.03
N LEU A 99 -2.68 -19.49 15.25
CA LEU A 99 -1.63 -19.97 16.17
C LEU A 99 -2.11 -20.02 17.62
N ALA A 100 -2.94 -19.06 18.05
CA ALA A 100 -3.56 -19.07 19.38
C ALA A 100 -4.44 -20.30 19.63
N GLN A 101 -4.93 -20.97 18.57
CA GLN A 101 -5.73 -22.19 18.65
C GLN A 101 -4.88 -23.47 18.68
N ALA A 102 -3.56 -23.36 18.46
CA ALA A 102 -2.70 -24.53 18.42
C ALA A 102 -2.62 -25.20 19.81
N PRO A 103 -2.80 -26.53 19.92
CA PRO A 103 -2.80 -27.21 21.21
C PRO A 103 -1.42 -27.19 21.89
N GLU A 104 -0.35 -27.08 21.11
CA GLU A 104 1.04 -27.15 21.57
C GLU A 104 1.66 -25.77 21.89
N ILE A 105 0.90 -24.68 21.74
CA ILE A 105 1.43 -23.33 22.00
C ILE A 105 1.71 -23.13 23.49
N SER A 106 2.93 -22.67 23.81
CA SER A 106 3.36 -22.41 25.17
C SER A 106 2.59 -21.22 25.77
N ASP A 107 2.45 -21.17 27.10
CA ASP A 107 1.74 -20.06 27.74
C ASP A 107 2.48 -18.71 27.55
N VAL A 108 3.82 -18.74 27.46
CA VAL A 108 4.64 -17.56 27.14
C VAL A 108 4.32 -17.04 25.74
N ASP A 109 4.16 -17.95 24.76
CA ASP A 109 3.82 -17.57 23.40
C ASP A 109 2.36 -17.10 23.29
N LYS A 110 1.42 -17.70 24.04
CA LYS A 110 0.03 -17.21 24.09
C LYS A 110 -0.05 -15.77 24.56
N VAL A 111 0.62 -15.45 25.67
CA VAL A 111 0.67 -14.07 26.18
C VAL A 111 1.24 -13.13 25.12
N TRP A 112 2.32 -13.52 24.44
CA TRP A 112 2.88 -12.71 23.37
C TRP A 112 1.89 -12.51 22.20
N VAL A 113 1.14 -13.56 21.80
CA VAL A 113 0.11 -13.44 20.75
C VAL A 113 -1.01 -12.50 21.19
N GLU A 114 -1.50 -12.64 22.42
CA GLU A 114 -2.55 -11.81 23.01
C GLU A 114 -2.13 -10.33 23.10
N ASP A 115 -0.87 -10.04 23.41
CA ASP A 115 -0.33 -8.69 23.46
C ASP A 115 -0.21 -8.05 22.07
N ARG A 116 0.15 -8.83 21.03
CA ARG A 116 0.40 -8.30 19.68
C ARG A 116 -0.85 -8.16 18.81
N LEU A 117 -1.88 -8.95 19.08
CA LEU A 117 -3.13 -8.86 18.32
C LEU A 117 -3.77 -7.46 18.37
N PRO A 118 -3.98 -6.83 19.55
CA PRO A 118 -4.54 -5.48 19.65
C PRO A 118 -3.68 -4.41 18.96
N GLU A 119 -2.35 -4.54 19.00
CA GLU A 119 -1.43 -3.62 18.34
C GLU A 119 -1.61 -3.65 16.82
N LEU A 120 -1.64 -4.85 16.22
CA LEU A 120 -1.87 -5.02 14.79
C LEU A 120 -3.28 -4.58 14.37
N GLU A 121 -4.31 -4.84 15.19
CA GLU A 121 -5.67 -4.38 14.94
C GLU A 121 -5.76 -2.83 15.01
N GLY A 122 -5.02 -2.20 15.92
CA GLY A 122 -4.88 -0.75 15.99
C GLY A 122 -4.19 -0.17 14.75
N LEU A 123 -3.12 -0.81 14.26
CA LEU A 123 -2.45 -0.46 13.01
C LEU A 123 -3.37 -0.61 11.80
N LEU A 124 -4.18 -1.68 11.77
CA LEU A 124 -5.17 -1.88 10.72
C LEU A 124 -6.22 -0.76 10.73
N GLY A 125 -6.66 -0.34 11.92
CA GLY A 125 -7.58 0.79 12.10
C GLY A 125 -7.01 2.11 11.58
N SER A 126 -5.75 2.42 11.91
CA SER A 126 -5.08 3.64 11.45
C SER A 126 -4.89 3.65 9.93
N LEU A 127 -4.47 2.51 9.37
CA LEU A 127 -4.37 2.32 7.92
C LEU A 127 -5.73 2.37 7.22
N GLY A 128 -6.84 2.01 7.88
CA GLY A 128 -8.19 2.10 7.33
C GLY A 128 -8.70 3.54 7.23
N CYS A 129 -8.44 4.36 8.24
CA CYS A 129 -8.96 5.73 8.35
C CYS A 129 -8.28 6.76 7.43
N ALA A 130 -7.02 6.52 7.03
CA ALA A 130 -6.20 7.48 6.26
C ALA A 130 -6.72 7.82 4.83
N GLY A 131 -7.88 7.30 4.41
CA GLY A 131 -8.49 7.58 3.10
C GLY A 131 -9.69 8.51 3.10
N ALA A 132 -10.22 8.87 4.28
CA ALA A 132 -11.46 9.64 4.38
C ALA A 132 -11.26 11.16 4.51
N VAL A 133 -10.02 11.63 4.69
CA VAL A 133 -9.74 13.07 4.73
C VAL A 133 -9.59 13.56 3.29
N GLY A 134 -10.72 13.86 2.65
CA GLY A 134 -10.72 14.62 1.41
C GLY A 134 -9.92 15.90 1.61
N SER A 135 -8.87 16.10 0.81
CA SER A 135 -8.30 17.42 0.65
C SER A 135 -9.43 18.38 0.28
N PRO A 136 -9.63 19.50 1.00
CA PRO A 136 -10.51 20.55 0.54
C PRO A 136 -9.87 21.16 -0.70
N VAL A 137 -10.19 20.62 -1.87
CA VAL A 137 -9.99 21.32 -3.13
C VAL A 137 -10.95 22.50 -3.07
N GLY A 138 -10.41 23.69 -2.81
CA GLY A 138 -11.11 24.95 -2.83
C GLY A 138 -11.73 25.19 -4.19
N ARG A 139 -12.98 24.72 -4.36
CA ARG A 139 -13.83 25.09 -5.48
C ARG A 139 -14.55 26.36 -5.06
N ASN A 140 -13.95 27.50 -5.43
CA ASN A 140 -14.63 28.79 -5.44
C ASN A 140 -15.80 28.69 -6.43
N VAL A 141 -16.99 28.39 -5.92
CA VAL A 141 -18.25 28.61 -6.63
C VAL A 141 -19.04 29.59 -5.77
N GLY A 142 -19.08 30.84 -6.22
CA GLY A 142 -20.00 31.81 -5.68
C GLY A 142 -21.43 31.41 -6.04
N ALA A 143 -22.28 31.28 -5.04
CA ALA A 143 -23.72 31.41 -5.19
C ALA A 143 -24.35 31.78 -3.85
N ALA A 144 -25.04 32.91 -3.87
CA ALA A 144 -25.86 33.44 -2.79
C ALA A 144 -27.05 32.52 -2.50
N GLY A 145 -27.46 32.44 -1.23
CA GLY A 145 -28.71 31.80 -0.84
C GLY A 145 -28.77 31.58 0.67
N GLY A 146 -29.37 32.53 1.39
CA GLY A 146 -29.60 32.43 2.83
C GLY A 146 -30.68 31.40 3.18
N GLY A 147 -30.45 30.71 4.31
CA GLY A 147 -31.40 29.80 4.96
C GLY A 147 -30.97 29.58 6.43
N PRO A 148 -31.92 29.38 7.37
CA PRO A 148 -31.75 29.76 8.77
C PRO A 148 -30.95 28.76 9.61
N ALA A 149 -30.30 29.32 10.64
CA ALA A 149 -29.46 28.65 11.61
C ALA A 149 -30.21 27.59 12.43
N VAL A 150 -29.67 26.36 12.44
CA VAL A 150 -30.04 25.31 13.38
C VAL A 150 -28.92 25.22 14.43
N GLN A 151 -29.27 25.48 15.68
CA GLN A 151 -28.36 25.42 16.82
C GLN A 151 -27.98 23.97 17.15
N PRO A 152 -26.74 23.71 17.58
CA PRO A 152 -26.37 22.40 18.09
C PRO A 152 -26.88 22.21 19.53
N VAL A 153 -27.57 21.08 19.73
CA VAL A 153 -27.99 20.57 21.05
C VAL A 153 -26.76 20.14 21.84
N GLN A 154 -26.58 20.71 23.02
CA GLN A 154 -25.58 20.30 24.01
C GLN A 154 -26.04 18.99 24.67
N VAL A 155 -25.22 17.94 24.60
CA VAL A 155 -25.41 16.72 25.39
C VAL A 155 -24.46 16.81 26.58
N ALA A 156 -25.05 16.81 27.77
CA ALA A 156 -24.36 16.87 29.05
C ALA A 156 -23.48 15.63 29.27
N ALA A 157 -22.22 15.86 29.63
CA ALA A 157 -21.32 14.83 30.13
C ALA A 157 -21.76 14.43 31.56
N LEU A 158 -21.95 13.13 31.75
CA LEU A 158 -22.23 12.52 33.06
C LEU A 158 -20.88 12.25 33.75
N GLU A 159 -20.66 12.88 34.90
CA GLU A 159 -19.54 12.60 35.80
C GLU A 159 -19.71 11.21 36.43
N VAL A 160 -18.67 10.38 36.38
CA VAL A 160 -18.54 9.20 37.23
C VAL A 160 -17.20 9.30 37.96
N THR A 161 -17.31 9.56 39.25
CA THR A 161 -16.25 9.44 40.25
C THR A 161 -16.10 7.97 40.67
N GLY A 162 -14.86 7.52 40.84
CA GLY A 162 -14.56 6.18 41.33
C GLY A 162 -13.08 6.05 41.72
N ASP A 163 -12.79 6.36 42.98
CA ASP A 163 -11.56 6.00 43.68
C ASP A 163 -11.46 4.48 43.83
N ALA A 164 -10.28 3.90 43.54
CA ALA A 164 -9.77 2.75 44.28
C ALA A 164 -8.25 2.59 44.11
N SER A 165 -7.58 2.61 45.26
CA SER A 165 -6.15 2.46 45.51
C SER A 165 -5.76 0.99 45.69
N ALA A 166 -4.59 0.58 45.18
CA ALA A 166 -3.63 -0.39 45.77
C ALA A 166 -2.55 -0.74 44.71
N GLN A 167 -1.30 -0.31 44.87
CA GLN A 167 -0.24 -0.88 45.72
C GLN A 167 0.76 -1.71 44.88
N GLU A 168 1.86 -1.07 44.48
CA GLU A 168 3.02 -1.69 43.82
C GLU A 168 3.89 -2.46 44.82
N PRO A 169 4.51 -3.59 44.42
CA PRO A 169 5.70 -4.10 45.07
C PRO A 169 6.97 -3.75 44.27
N ARG A 170 7.89 -3.06 44.97
CA ARG A 170 9.31 -2.95 44.63
C ARG A 170 10.00 -4.32 44.70
N LEU A 171 10.86 -4.61 43.73
CA LEU A 171 11.99 -5.51 43.93
C LEU A 171 13.26 -4.92 43.29
N ASP A 172 14.23 -4.65 44.17
CA ASP A 172 15.64 -4.42 43.87
C ASP A 172 16.29 -5.71 43.34
N GLY A 173 17.28 -5.58 42.44
CA GLY A 173 18.07 -6.72 41.99
C GLY A 173 19.10 -6.39 40.92
N THR A 174 20.20 -5.78 41.34
CA THR A 174 21.43 -5.54 40.60
C THR A 174 22.14 -6.82 40.13
N ALA A 175 22.53 -6.86 38.86
CA ALA A 175 23.73 -7.59 38.41
C ALA A 175 24.21 -7.02 37.06
N GLY A 176 25.40 -6.41 37.07
CA GLY A 176 26.07 -5.90 35.89
C GLY A 176 26.68 -7.03 35.06
N VAL A 177 26.52 -6.93 33.74
CA VAL A 177 27.34 -7.65 32.76
C VAL A 177 27.75 -6.62 31.70
N SER A 178 29.05 -6.31 31.72
CA SER A 178 29.75 -5.51 30.73
C SER A 178 29.89 -6.33 29.45
N LEU A 179 29.38 -5.82 28.33
CA LEU A 179 29.62 -6.35 26.99
C LEU A 179 30.06 -5.19 26.10
N ASP A 180 31.36 -5.21 25.78
CA ASP A 180 31.96 -4.38 24.74
C ASP A 180 31.28 -4.64 23.40
N ALA A 181 30.85 -3.57 22.74
CA ALA A 181 30.41 -3.56 21.35
C ALA A 181 31.11 -2.43 20.59
N PRO A 182 31.36 -2.59 19.28
CA PRO A 182 32.54 -2.05 18.64
C PRO A 182 32.28 -0.72 17.93
N GLN A 183 33.32 0.12 17.89
CA GLN A 183 33.33 1.39 17.17
C GLN A 183 33.39 1.16 15.66
N TRP A 184 32.33 1.54 14.93
CA TRP A 184 32.42 1.75 13.49
C TRP A 184 31.64 2.98 13.02
N ILE A 185 32.41 3.90 12.42
CA ILE A 185 32.11 4.76 11.26
C ILE A 185 31.16 5.96 11.51
N SER A 186 31.80 7.12 11.75
CA SER A 186 31.24 8.43 11.42
C SER A 186 31.08 8.58 9.92
N VAL A 187 29.84 8.69 9.44
CA VAL A 187 29.53 9.17 8.09
C VAL A 187 29.20 10.66 8.18
N LYS A 188 29.95 11.46 7.42
CA LYS A 188 29.72 12.89 7.21
C LYS A 188 28.35 13.12 6.59
N GLU A 189 27.55 13.94 7.25
CA GLU A 189 26.29 14.48 6.77
C GLU A 189 26.58 15.58 5.73
N GLU A 190 26.43 15.27 4.44
CA GLU A 190 26.46 16.27 3.36
C GLU A 190 25.05 16.78 3.08
N SER A 191 24.86 18.07 3.34
CA SER A 191 23.65 18.85 3.12
C SER A 191 23.34 18.96 1.62
N HIS A 192 22.30 18.26 1.16
CA HIS A 192 21.76 18.42 -0.19
C HIS A 192 20.77 19.58 -0.24
N LYS A 193 21.10 20.59 -1.06
CA LYS A 193 20.23 21.71 -1.44
C LYS A 193 18.97 21.22 -2.19
N PRO A 194 17.80 21.83 -1.98
CA PRO A 194 16.62 21.55 -2.79
C PRO A 194 16.83 22.05 -4.23
N MET A 195 16.74 21.11 -5.17
CA MET A 195 16.80 21.36 -6.61
C MET A 195 15.46 21.97 -7.05
N VAL A 196 15.53 23.17 -7.62
CA VAL A 196 14.41 23.84 -8.28
C VAL A 196 13.96 22.97 -9.45
N VAL A 197 12.67 22.61 -9.48
CA VAL A 197 12.04 21.91 -10.60
C VAL A 197 11.93 22.89 -11.75
N GLU A 198 12.92 22.85 -12.65
CA GLU A 198 12.85 23.53 -13.94
C GLU A 198 11.83 22.84 -14.86
N SER A 199 11.12 23.71 -15.56
CA SER A 199 10.12 23.49 -16.60
C SER A 199 10.34 22.31 -17.55
N VAL A 200 9.21 21.69 -17.89
CA VAL A 200 8.95 20.70 -18.95
C VAL A 200 9.94 20.78 -20.12
N PRO A 201 10.53 19.64 -20.57
CA PRO A 201 11.48 19.63 -21.69
C PRO A 201 10.80 20.11 -22.98
N SER A 202 11.37 21.16 -23.57
CA SER A 202 11.00 21.65 -24.90
C SER A 202 11.38 20.60 -25.96
N PHE A 203 10.37 19.99 -26.58
CA PHE A 203 10.54 19.13 -27.75
C PHE A 203 11.11 19.91 -28.94
N GLY A 204 11.88 19.20 -29.77
CA GLY A 204 12.83 19.69 -30.77
C GLY A 204 12.42 20.89 -31.64
N ARG A 205 13.41 21.73 -31.93
CA ARG A 205 13.32 22.90 -32.82
C ARG A 205 12.97 22.48 -34.26
N LEU A 206 11.71 22.61 -34.64
CA LEU A 206 11.26 22.62 -36.03
C LEU A 206 11.36 24.04 -36.61
N SER A 207 11.46 24.11 -37.94
CA SER A 207 11.75 25.30 -38.74
C SER A 207 10.85 26.52 -38.44
N PRO A 208 11.33 27.77 -38.62
CA PRO A 208 10.72 28.99 -38.08
C PRO A 208 9.37 29.40 -38.69
N SER A 209 8.89 28.68 -39.71
CA SER A 209 7.68 29.05 -40.47
C SER A 209 6.39 28.44 -39.91
N PHE A 210 6.48 27.56 -38.91
CA PHE A 210 5.33 26.91 -38.27
C PHE A 210 5.35 26.98 -36.73
N SER A 211 6.26 27.78 -36.15
CA SER A 211 6.50 27.83 -34.69
C SER A 211 5.37 28.44 -33.87
N SER A 212 4.24 28.83 -34.47
CA SER A 212 3.07 29.35 -33.75
C SER A 212 1.84 28.45 -33.81
N LEU A 213 1.92 27.28 -34.47
CA LEU A 213 0.79 26.36 -34.45
C LEU A 213 0.85 25.53 -33.16
N PRO A 214 -0.20 25.58 -32.32
CA PRO A 214 -0.25 24.77 -31.11
C PRO A 214 -0.12 23.29 -31.50
N HIS A 215 0.67 22.54 -30.73
CA HIS A 215 0.87 21.12 -30.96
C HIS A 215 -0.51 20.44 -31.06
N PRO A 216 -0.78 19.58 -32.06
CA PRO A 216 -2.13 19.02 -32.28
C PRO A 216 -2.65 18.21 -31.08
N LEU A 217 -1.75 17.70 -30.24
CA LEU A 217 -2.08 16.97 -29.00
C LEU A 217 -2.11 17.85 -27.75
N SER A 218 -1.78 19.15 -27.84
CA SER A 218 -1.61 20.03 -26.66
C SER A 218 -2.85 20.06 -25.78
N ALA A 219 -4.04 20.16 -26.37
CA ALA A 219 -5.30 20.16 -25.63
C ALA A 219 -5.55 18.84 -24.88
N ILE A 220 -5.14 17.70 -25.46
CA ILE A 220 -5.28 16.39 -24.81
C ILE A 220 -4.26 16.28 -23.68
N LEU A 221 -2.98 16.56 -23.97
CA LEU A 221 -1.89 16.47 -22.99
C LEU A 221 -2.08 17.40 -21.78
N GLN A 222 -2.67 18.58 -21.97
CA GLN A 222 -3.02 19.50 -20.87
C GLN A 222 -4.14 18.95 -19.97
N GLY A 223 -4.99 18.07 -20.49
CA GLY A 223 -6.07 17.42 -19.75
C GLY A 223 -5.70 16.07 -19.15
N MET A 224 -4.48 15.59 -19.37
CA MET A 224 -4.02 14.32 -18.81
C MET A 224 -3.58 14.49 -17.35
N THR A 225 -4.12 13.64 -16.48
CA THR A 225 -3.67 13.50 -15.10
C THR A 225 -2.63 12.38 -15.01
N ALA A 226 -1.75 12.47 -14.01
CA ALA A 226 -0.80 11.39 -13.74
C ALA A 226 -1.52 10.21 -13.07
N VAL A 227 -1.32 8.99 -13.58
CA VAL A 227 -2.06 7.79 -13.14
C VAL A 227 -1.11 6.64 -12.81
N ASP A 228 -1.36 5.96 -11.70
CA ASP A 228 -0.56 4.80 -11.22
C ASP A 228 -1.04 3.44 -11.77
N GLY A 229 -2.25 3.41 -12.34
CA GLY A 229 -2.90 2.21 -12.87
C GLY A 229 -3.62 1.36 -11.83
N LEU A 230 -3.78 1.84 -10.60
CA LEU A 230 -4.46 1.11 -9.52
C LEU A 230 -5.93 1.52 -9.38
N GLN A 231 -6.25 2.79 -9.65
CA GLN A 231 -7.61 3.31 -9.63
C GLN A 231 -8.27 3.09 -10.99
N VAL A 232 -9.29 2.23 -11.04
CA VAL A 232 -9.95 1.81 -12.28
C VAL A 232 -10.53 3.00 -13.05
N GLU A 233 -11.23 3.92 -12.38
CA GLU A 233 -11.85 5.08 -13.03
C GLU A 233 -10.79 5.99 -13.69
N SER A 234 -9.76 6.38 -12.94
CA SER A 234 -8.65 7.19 -13.45
C SER A 234 -7.90 6.50 -14.59
N LEU A 235 -7.72 5.18 -14.50
CA LEU A 235 -7.07 4.39 -15.53
C LEU A 235 -7.90 4.33 -16.82
N LEU A 236 -9.21 4.14 -16.72
CA LEU A 236 -10.10 4.13 -17.88
C LEU A 236 -10.12 5.50 -18.57
N ASP A 237 -10.22 6.59 -17.79
CA ASP A 237 -10.17 7.95 -18.33
C ASP A 237 -8.83 8.22 -19.03
N PHE A 238 -7.72 7.81 -18.42
CA PHE A 238 -6.40 7.88 -19.02
C PHE A 238 -6.33 7.10 -20.34
N LEU A 239 -6.76 5.84 -20.37
CA LEU A 239 -6.73 4.98 -21.56
C LEU A 239 -7.58 5.56 -22.70
N VAL A 240 -8.74 6.15 -22.39
CA VAL A 240 -9.57 6.84 -23.39
C VAL A 240 -8.81 8.00 -24.03
N GLN A 241 -8.07 8.78 -23.26
CA GLN A 241 -7.24 9.86 -23.81
C GLN A 241 -6.09 9.31 -24.65
N VAL A 242 -5.41 8.25 -24.21
CA VAL A 242 -4.33 7.61 -24.96
C VAL A 242 -4.82 7.03 -26.30
N LEU A 243 -5.98 6.38 -26.32
CA LEU A 243 -6.59 5.87 -27.55
C LEU A 243 -6.91 7.01 -28.53
N ARG A 244 -7.42 8.15 -28.06
CA ARG A 244 -7.63 9.33 -28.91
C ARG A 244 -6.32 9.85 -29.50
N MET A 245 -5.21 9.79 -28.76
CA MET A 245 -3.89 10.17 -29.29
C MET A 245 -3.35 9.17 -30.32
N ARG A 246 -3.66 7.88 -30.16
CA ARG A 246 -3.29 6.82 -31.11
C ARG A 246 -3.89 7.05 -32.49
N ASP A 247 -5.13 7.55 -32.54
CA ASP A 247 -5.83 7.83 -33.79
C ASP A 247 -5.25 9.02 -34.58
N PHE A 248 -4.26 9.74 -34.03
CA PHE A 248 -3.62 10.83 -34.77
C PHE A 248 -2.75 10.30 -35.92
N PRO A 249 -2.87 10.88 -37.13
CA PRO A 249 -2.09 10.46 -38.29
C PRO A 249 -0.59 10.52 -38.02
N GLY A 250 0.10 9.40 -38.30
CA GLY A 250 1.54 9.28 -38.10
C GLY A 250 1.98 8.98 -36.66
N MET A 251 1.06 8.77 -35.73
CA MET A 251 1.37 8.32 -34.38
C MET A 251 1.78 6.84 -34.40
N SER A 252 3.07 6.57 -34.14
CA SER A 252 3.55 5.19 -33.93
C SER A 252 3.31 4.76 -32.48
N ASP A 253 3.09 3.48 -32.24
CA ASP A 253 2.92 2.93 -30.89
C ASP A 253 4.08 3.27 -29.95
N ARG A 254 5.32 3.28 -30.48
CA ARG A 254 6.50 3.68 -29.71
C ARG A 254 6.44 5.15 -29.30
N ALA A 255 6.15 6.04 -30.25
CA ALA A 255 6.05 7.47 -29.97
C ALA A 255 4.91 7.76 -28.98
N LEU A 256 3.78 7.06 -29.12
CA LEU A 256 2.66 7.14 -28.19
C LEU A 256 3.08 6.73 -26.77
N MET A 257 3.76 5.59 -26.63
CA MET A 257 4.24 5.11 -25.32
C MET A 257 5.29 6.05 -24.69
N GLU A 258 6.21 6.61 -25.48
CA GLU A 258 7.16 7.61 -25.01
C GLU A 258 6.46 8.92 -24.59
N LEU A 259 5.38 9.30 -25.29
CA LEU A 259 4.61 10.50 -25.00
C LEU A 259 3.77 10.39 -23.71
N ILE A 260 3.19 9.21 -23.43
CA ILE A 260 2.35 9.00 -22.23
C ILE A 260 3.17 8.73 -20.97
N LEU A 261 4.41 8.28 -21.11
CA LEU A 261 5.26 7.85 -19.99
C LEU A 261 5.37 8.89 -18.86
N PRO A 262 5.51 10.21 -19.11
CA PRO A 262 5.56 11.22 -18.05
C PRO A 262 4.28 11.32 -17.20
N PHE A 263 3.15 10.83 -17.73
CA PHE A 263 1.85 10.80 -17.05
C PHE A 263 1.60 9.45 -16.34
N CYS A 264 2.54 8.52 -16.42
CA CYS A 264 2.45 7.24 -15.71
C CYS A 264 3.23 7.31 -14.39
N LEU A 265 2.55 6.99 -13.29
CA LEU A 265 3.16 6.74 -11.99
C LEU A 265 3.42 5.23 -11.84
N LYS A 266 4.23 4.84 -10.85
CA LYS A 266 4.43 3.41 -10.55
C LYS A 266 3.16 2.82 -9.93
N PRO A 267 2.76 1.58 -10.29
CA PRO A 267 3.49 0.60 -11.11
C PRO A 267 3.31 0.73 -12.64
N LEU A 268 2.38 1.56 -13.13
CA LEU A 268 2.08 1.67 -14.55
C LEU A 268 3.31 2.08 -15.40
N SER A 269 4.11 3.05 -14.94
CA SER A 269 5.29 3.50 -15.69
C SER A 269 6.33 2.41 -15.89
N ASP A 270 6.51 1.52 -14.92
CA ASP A 270 7.44 0.38 -15.05
C ASP A 270 6.98 -0.57 -16.16
N ARG A 271 5.66 -0.76 -16.33
CA ARG A 271 5.09 -1.57 -17.43
C ARG A 271 5.24 -0.92 -18.79
N VAL A 272 5.02 0.39 -18.89
CA VAL A 272 5.22 1.14 -20.14
C VAL A 272 6.70 1.08 -20.56
N LEU A 273 7.62 1.28 -19.61
CA LEU A 273 9.06 1.15 -19.85
C LEU A 273 9.44 -0.26 -20.30
N ASP A 274 8.87 -1.29 -19.70
CA ASP A 274 9.13 -2.67 -20.09
C ASP A 274 8.62 -2.98 -21.51
N CYS A 275 7.43 -2.51 -21.88
CA CYS A 275 6.92 -2.60 -23.24
C CYS A 275 7.80 -1.85 -24.26
N LEU A 276 8.28 -0.64 -23.90
CA LEU A 276 9.20 0.14 -24.73
C LEU A 276 10.52 -0.60 -24.97
N ARG A 277 11.08 -1.26 -23.94
CA ARG A 277 12.29 -2.09 -24.07
C ARG A 277 12.07 -3.30 -24.97
N ARG A 278 10.91 -3.96 -24.82
CA ARG A 278 10.50 -5.12 -25.64
C ARG A 278 10.09 -4.74 -27.07
N GLN A 279 9.90 -3.45 -27.34
CA GLN A 279 9.40 -2.92 -28.62
C GLN A 279 8.04 -3.54 -29.00
N THR A 280 7.17 -3.74 -28.01
CA THR A 280 5.82 -4.28 -28.22
C THR A 280 4.87 -3.20 -28.76
N SER A 281 3.75 -3.65 -29.35
CA SER A 281 2.68 -2.73 -29.76
C SER A 281 1.91 -2.20 -28.55
N PHE A 282 1.21 -1.09 -28.74
CA PHE A 282 0.33 -0.51 -27.72
C PHE A 282 -0.79 -1.48 -27.34
N ASP A 283 -1.25 -2.32 -28.27
CA ASP A 283 -2.29 -3.34 -28.00
C ASP A 283 -1.83 -4.36 -26.95
N VAL A 284 -0.54 -4.74 -26.97
CA VAL A 284 0.03 -5.64 -25.96
C VAL A 284 0.05 -4.95 -24.61
N LEU A 285 0.54 -3.71 -24.53
CA LEU A 285 0.51 -2.91 -23.30
C LEU A 285 -0.92 -2.77 -22.75
N HIS A 286 -1.89 -2.45 -23.61
CA HIS A 286 -3.29 -2.31 -23.22
C HIS A 286 -3.85 -3.61 -22.64
N SER A 287 -3.56 -4.76 -23.27
CA SER A 287 -3.96 -6.06 -22.73
C SER A 287 -3.28 -6.40 -21.41
N GLU A 288 -1.99 -6.06 -21.24
CA GLU A 288 -1.26 -6.29 -20.01
C GLU A 288 -1.81 -5.43 -18.87
N ILE A 289 -2.15 -4.17 -19.14
CA ILE A 289 -2.77 -3.25 -18.16
C ILE A 289 -4.13 -3.78 -17.69
N LEU A 290 -4.98 -4.27 -18.60
CA LEU A 290 -6.30 -4.79 -18.25
C LEU A 290 -6.27 -6.18 -17.58
N SER A 291 -5.15 -6.89 -17.66
CA SER A 291 -4.97 -8.19 -17.01
C SER A 291 -4.59 -8.09 -15.51
N PHE A 292 -4.53 -6.87 -14.99
CA PHE A 292 -4.26 -6.57 -13.58
C PHE A 292 -5.57 -6.45 -12.79
#